data_AF-A0A9D6T9F9-F1
#
_entry.id   AF-A0A9D6T9F9-F1
#
_cell.length_a   1.000
_cell.length_b   1.000
_cell.length_c   1.000
_cell.angle_alpha   90.00
_cell.angle_beta   90.00
_cell.angle_gamma   90.00
#
_symmetry.space_group_name_H-M   'P 1'
#
loop_
_entity.id
_entity.type
_entity.pdbx_description
1 polymer ?
#
loop_
_entity_poly.entity_id
_entity_poly.type
_entity_poly.pdbx_seq_one_letter_code
_entity_poly.pdbx_strand_id
1 'polypeptide(L)'
;MTEMPLGIYLPSVIGGEPSGWLRGALERPLLFVAPMHREAEAIKRKQTFLFCRYVLILATGALAFIEVNGEVSPAPVAVVMVLAILSNVVLGQVSPFAFFDAWTQAPVLVSDTAMISACLVLTRASQEFFFFFFFVLIMAAKLENLSVLAAGAALIGLASFLTTDLSAGWISPALMRIPFFFATGIFFGYVVLPERTGQMQGFSRPRGPSYIRPPAPRVTKRPSVGESALRI
;
A
#
# COMPACT_ATOMS: atom_id res chain seq x y z
N MET A 1 66.10 15.23 -17.22
CA MET A 1 66.87 16.16 -16.36
C MET A 1 66.38 17.57 -16.62
N THR A 2 65.47 18.07 -15.79
CA THR A 2 65.45 19.45 -15.25
C THR A 2 64.14 19.62 -14.47
N GLU A 3 64.31 19.60 -13.16
CA GLU A 3 63.35 19.94 -12.12
C GLU A 3 62.85 21.39 -12.27
N MET A 4 61.56 21.63 -12.01
CA MET A 4 61.07 22.95 -11.60
C MET A 4 60.08 22.79 -10.44
N PRO A 5 60.34 23.40 -9.26
CA PRO A 5 59.50 23.27 -8.10
C PRO A 5 58.43 24.36 -8.08
N LEU A 6 57.15 23.99 -8.19
CA LEU A 6 56.06 24.92 -7.88
C LEU A 6 55.69 24.75 -6.39
N GLY A 7 56.34 25.56 -5.56
CA GLY A 7 56.00 25.70 -4.14
C GLY A 7 54.62 26.34 -4.00
N ILE A 8 53.60 25.50 -3.79
CA ILE A 8 52.29 25.94 -3.31
C ILE A 8 52.37 25.99 -1.79
N TYR A 9 52.45 27.20 -1.26
CA TYR A 9 52.30 27.52 0.16
C TYR A 9 50.91 27.06 0.64
N LEU A 10 50.84 25.94 1.35
CA LEU A 10 49.73 25.62 2.24
C LEU A 10 49.93 26.40 3.54
N PRO A 11 49.04 27.33 3.93
CA PRO A 11 49.04 27.82 5.29
C PRO A 11 48.69 26.66 6.21
N SER A 12 49.63 26.28 7.08
CA SER A 12 49.39 25.41 8.21
C SER A 12 48.42 26.08 9.17
N VAL A 13 47.13 25.83 8.97
CA VAL A 13 46.09 26.19 9.94
C VAL A 13 46.27 25.27 11.14
N ILE A 14 46.92 25.86 12.14
CA ILE A 14 47.09 25.42 13.51
C ILE A 14 45.73 25.00 14.08
N GLY A 15 45.76 23.92 14.85
CA GLY A 15 44.60 23.24 15.41
C GLY A 15 43.60 24.17 16.08
N GLY A 16 42.42 24.23 15.47
CA GLY A 16 41.18 24.64 16.11
C GLY A 16 40.16 23.59 15.76
N GLU A 17 39.56 22.97 16.79
CA GLU A 17 38.49 21.99 16.58
C GLU A 17 37.42 22.56 15.64
N PRO A 18 36.93 21.78 14.67
CA PRO A 18 35.91 22.25 13.74
C PRO A 18 34.64 22.57 14.53
N SER A 19 34.45 23.88 14.75
CA SER A 19 33.29 24.48 15.40
C SER A 19 31.99 23.88 14.84
N GLY A 20 31.07 23.51 15.74
CA GLY A 20 29.81 22.82 15.44
C GLY A 20 28.89 23.51 14.41
N TRP A 21 29.19 24.75 14.03
CA TRP A 21 28.50 25.49 12.97
C TRP A 21 28.69 24.88 11.58
N LEU A 22 29.86 24.29 11.28
CA LEU A 22 30.10 23.63 9.99
C LEU A 22 29.34 22.30 9.86
N ARG A 23 29.11 21.58 10.97
CA ARG A 23 28.23 20.39 10.98
C ARG A 23 26.77 20.78 10.73
N GLY A 24 26.29 21.84 11.37
CA GLY A 24 24.92 22.32 11.18
C GLY A 24 24.60 22.87 9.77
N ALA A 25 25.61 23.34 9.02
CA ALA A 25 25.42 23.86 7.66
C ALA A 25 25.30 22.75 6.60
N LEU A 26 25.96 21.60 6.82
CA LEU A 26 25.91 20.44 5.91
C LEU A 26 24.73 19.49 6.18
N GLU A 27 24.08 19.56 7.35
CA GLU A 27 22.88 18.77 7.66
C GLU A 27 21.57 19.44 7.19
N ARG A 28 21.57 20.76 6.97
CA ARG A 28 20.40 21.52 6.50
C ARG A 28 19.83 21.08 5.14
N PRO A 29 20.65 20.70 4.12
CA PRO A 29 20.12 20.20 2.86
C PRO A 29 19.42 18.84 3.01
N LEU A 30 19.92 17.96 3.87
CA LEU A 30 19.41 16.59 4.02
C LEU A 30 18.05 16.53 4.71
N LEU A 31 17.78 17.44 5.66
CA LEU A 31 16.49 17.53 6.36
C LEU A 31 15.32 17.93 5.44
N PHE A 32 15.57 18.67 4.36
CA PHE A 32 14.55 19.08 3.39
C PHE A 32 14.30 18.03 2.28
N VAL A 33 15.30 17.20 1.95
CA VAL A 33 15.18 16.17 0.90
C VAL A 33 14.39 14.94 1.36
N ALA A 34 14.49 14.57 2.63
CA ALA A 34 13.78 13.42 3.20
C ALA A 34 12.22 13.49 3.10
N PRO A 35 11.54 14.62 3.37
CA PRO A 35 10.07 14.70 3.24
C PRO A 35 9.60 14.63 1.79
N MET A 36 10.32 15.26 0.85
CA MET A 36 9.96 15.27 -0.58
C MET A 36 10.00 13.86 -1.21
N HIS A 37 11.01 13.05 -0.87
CA HIS A 37 11.10 11.68 -1.37
C HIS A 37 9.93 10.81 -0.89
N ARG A 38 9.54 11.00 0.36
CA ARG A 38 8.45 10.24 1.00
C ARG A 38 7.08 10.59 0.41
N GLU A 39 6.84 11.86 0.13
CA GLU A 39 5.63 12.33 -0.55
C GLU A 39 5.52 11.75 -1.96
N ALA A 40 6.61 11.78 -2.73
CA ALA A 40 6.64 11.21 -4.08
C ALA A 40 6.33 9.70 -4.07
N GLU A 41 6.87 8.95 -3.12
CA GLU A 41 6.56 7.52 -2.96
C GLU A 41 5.09 7.26 -2.61
N ALA A 42 4.51 8.04 -1.69
CA ALA A 42 3.11 7.92 -1.31
C ALA A 42 2.18 8.23 -2.49
N ILE A 43 2.49 9.27 -3.27
CA ILE A 43 1.75 9.61 -4.49
C ILE A 43 1.83 8.48 -5.50
N LYS A 44 3.02 7.93 -5.75
CA LYS A 44 3.22 6.82 -6.70
C LYS A 44 2.42 5.58 -6.27
N ARG A 45 2.47 5.21 -4.99
CA ARG A 45 1.71 4.06 -4.45
C ARG A 45 0.20 4.27 -4.60
N LYS A 46 -0.31 5.47 -4.28
CA LYS A 46 -1.72 5.81 -4.46
C LYS A 46 -2.12 5.72 -5.93
N GLN A 47 -1.30 6.24 -6.84
CA GLN A 47 -1.56 6.17 -8.28
C GLN A 47 -1.61 4.72 -8.77
N THR A 48 -0.66 3.87 -8.34
CA THR A 48 -0.68 2.44 -8.65
C THR A 48 -1.94 1.75 -8.13
N PHE A 49 -2.34 2.04 -6.88
CA PHE A 49 -3.60 1.51 -6.35
C PHE A 49 -4.81 1.89 -7.20
N LEU A 50 -4.96 3.18 -7.52
CA LEU A 50 -6.10 3.69 -8.29
C LEU A 50 -6.12 3.12 -9.70
N PHE A 51 -4.95 2.92 -10.30
CA PHE A 51 -4.80 2.27 -11.60
C PHE A 51 -5.22 0.81 -11.55
N CYS A 52 -4.73 0.03 -10.58
CA CYS A 52 -5.17 -1.35 -10.37
C CYS A 52 -6.69 -1.45 -10.15
N ARG A 53 -7.25 -0.52 -9.37
CA ARG A 53 -8.70 -0.45 -9.13
C ARG A 53 -9.48 -0.13 -10.41
N TYR A 54 -9.00 0.79 -11.25
CA TYR A 54 -9.60 1.03 -12.57
C TYR A 54 -9.58 -0.22 -13.45
N VAL A 55 -8.45 -0.94 -13.50
CA VAL A 55 -8.34 -2.19 -14.28
C VAL A 55 -9.33 -3.23 -13.77
N LEU A 56 -9.48 -3.38 -12.44
CA LEU A 56 -10.47 -4.27 -11.84
C LEU A 56 -11.90 -3.89 -12.21
N ILE A 57 -12.26 -2.61 -12.10
CA ILE A 57 -13.60 -2.10 -12.44
C ILE A 57 -13.90 -2.37 -13.92
N LEU A 58 -12.95 -2.06 -14.81
CA LEU A 58 -13.12 -2.27 -16.24
C LEU A 58 -13.22 -3.76 -16.61
N ALA A 59 -12.40 -4.62 -16.00
CA ALA A 59 -12.46 -6.06 -16.24
C ALA A 59 -13.78 -6.66 -15.74
N THR A 60 -14.23 -6.24 -14.54
CA THR A 60 -15.52 -6.65 -13.96
C THR A 60 -16.69 -6.18 -14.81
N GLY A 61 -16.68 -4.91 -15.23
CA GLY A 61 -17.72 -4.34 -16.06
C GLY A 61 -17.79 -4.99 -17.44
N ALA A 62 -16.66 -5.15 -18.11
CA ALA A 62 -16.61 -5.81 -19.42
C ALA A 62 -17.12 -7.25 -19.33
N LEU A 63 -16.69 -8.02 -18.32
CA LEU A 63 -17.22 -9.36 -18.08
C LEU A 63 -18.73 -9.33 -17.83
N ALA A 64 -19.21 -8.43 -16.96
CA ALA A 64 -20.62 -8.35 -16.61
C ALA A 64 -21.51 -7.96 -17.80
N PHE A 65 -21.10 -7.00 -18.62
CA PHE A 65 -21.84 -6.61 -19.83
C PHE A 65 -21.86 -7.72 -20.88
N ILE A 66 -20.83 -8.56 -20.95
CA ILE A 66 -20.79 -9.70 -21.87
C ILE A 66 -21.61 -10.88 -21.34
N GLU A 67 -21.69 -11.08 -20.02
CA GLU A 67 -22.53 -12.12 -19.40
C GLU A 67 -24.02 -11.73 -19.31
N VAL A 68 -24.38 -10.44 -19.36
CA VAL A 68 -25.80 -10.03 -19.46
C VAL A 68 -26.36 -10.52 -20.80
N ASN A 69 -27.04 -11.65 -20.74
CA ASN A 69 -27.86 -12.14 -21.84
C ASN A 69 -29.14 -11.29 -21.95
N GLY A 70 -29.67 -11.13 -23.16
CA GLY A 70 -30.78 -10.21 -23.48
C GLY A 70 -32.11 -10.41 -22.73
N GLU A 71 -32.17 -11.38 -21.81
CA GLU A 71 -33.29 -11.61 -20.88
C GLU A 71 -33.27 -10.67 -19.67
N VAL A 72 -32.12 -10.08 -19.32
CA VAL A 72 -31.95 -9.21 -18.16
C VAL A 72 -31.55 -7.81 -18.61
N SER A 73 -32.16 -6.78 -18.02
CA SER A 73 -31.78 -5.40 -18.32
C SER A 73 -30.33 -5.14 -17.90
N PRO A 74 -29.49 -4.53 -18.76
CA PRO A 74 -28.11 -4.15 -18.40
C PRO A 74 -28.06 -2.93 -17.45
N ALA A 75 -29.19 -2.26 -17.19
CA ALA A 75 -29.24 -1.03 -16.41
C ALA A 75 -28.68 -1.17 -14.97
N PRO A 76 -28.98 -2.23 -14.20
CA PRO A 76 -28.42 -2.40 -12.86
C PRO A 76 -26.88 -2.55 -12.88
N VAL A 77 -26.34 -3.29 -13.86
CA VAL A 77 -24.89 -3.44 -14.04
C VAL A 77 -24.25 -2.09 -14.36
N ALA A 78 -24.86 -1.30 -15.25
CA ALA A 78 -24.40 0.05 -15.58
C ALA A 78 -24.36 0.96 -14.34
N VAL A 79 -25.40 0.93 -13.50
CA VAL A 79 -25.44 1.70 -12.24
C VAL A 79 -24.30 1.30 -11.31
N VAL A 80 -24.07 0.00 -11.10
CA VAL A 80 -22.97 -0.50 -10.27
C VAL A 80 -21.61 -0.03 -10.81
N MET A 81 -21.40 -0.09 -12.13
CA MET A 81 -20.15 0.38 -12.75
C MET A 81 -19.95 1.89 -12.61
N VAL A 82 -20.99 2.69 -12.80
CA VAL A 82 -20.92 4.15 -12.61
C VAL A 82 -20.59 4.48 -11.16
N LEU A 83 -21.22 3.82 -10.19
CA LEU A 83 -20.93 4.01 -8.76
C LEU A 83 -19.48 3.61 -8.42
N ALA A 84 -18.97 2.54 -9.02
CA ALA A 84 -17.60 2.09 -8.82
C ALA A 84 -16.56 3.08 -9.39
N ILE A 85 -16.79 3.58 -10.60
CA ILE A 85 -15.95 4.61 -11.22
C ILE A 85 -15.98 5.87 -10.35
N LEU A 86 -17.16 6.31 -9.93
CA LEU A 86 -17.31 7.49 -9.08
C LEU A 86 -16.60 7.30 -7.73
N SER A 87 -16.71 6.12 -7.11
CA SER A 87 -15.96 5.77 -5.90
C SER A 87 -14.45 5.90 -6.11
N ASN A 88 -13.93 5.47 -7.26
CA ASN A 88 -12.50 5.59 -7.57
C ASN A 88 -12.07 7.05 -7.81
N VAL A 89 -12.92 7.86 -8.45
CA VAL A 89 -12.68 9.30 -8.66
C VAL A 89 -12.65 10.05 -7.33
N VAL A 90 -13.61 9.78 -6.44
CA VAL A 90 -13.68 10.37 -5.09
C VAL A 90 -12.43 9.99 -4.30
N LEU A 91 -12.02 8.73 -4.37
CA LEU A 91 -10.81 8.24 -3.72
C LEU A 91 -9.53 8.90 -4.28
N GLY A 92 -9.55 9.29 -5.56
CA GLY A 92 -8.54 10.11 -6.20
C GLY A 92 -8.33 11.49 -5.57
N GLN A 93 -9.36 12.06 -4.93
CA GLN A 93 -9.27 13.37 -4.27
C GLN A 93 -8.72 13.32 -2.84
N VAL A 94 -8.67 12.13 -2.21
CA VAL A 94 -8.18 11.96 -0.84
C VAL A 94 -6.67 12.24 -0.77
N SER A 95 -6.18 12.86 0.31
CA SER A 95 -4.75 13.12 0.45
C SER A 95 -3.94 11.80 0.46
N PRO A 96 -2.72 11.74 -0.11
CA PRO A 96 -1.93 10.51 -0.14
C PRO A 96 -1.67 9.92 1.25
N PHE A 97 -1.64 10.76 2.29
CA PHE A 97 -1.38 10.34 3.66
C PHE A 97 -2.60 9.69 4.33
N ALA A 98 -3.80 10.28 4.18
CA ALA A 98 -5.04 9.72 4.71
C ALA A 98 -5.52 8.49 3.92
N PHE A 99 -5.04 8.35 2.68
CA PHE A 99 -5.36 7.23 1.80
C PHE A 99 -4.86 5.88 2.33
N PHE A 100 -3.72 5.86 3.04
CA PHE A 100 -3.13 4.63 3.59
C PHE A 100 -3.59 4.30 5.01
N ASP A 101 -4.57 5.03 5.56
CA ASP A 101 -5.18 4.66 6.83
C ASP A 101 -6.10 3.45 6.65
N ALA A 102 -6.06 2.51 7.61
CA ALA A 102 -6.89 1.31 7.60
C ALA A 102 -8.40 1.63 7.51
N TRP A 103 -8.82 2.77 8.08
CA TRP A 103 -10.18 3.28 8.00
C TRP A 103 -10.61 3.69 6.59
N THR A 104 -9.67 4.01 5.71
CA THR A 104 -9.93 4.34 4.31
C THR A 104 -9.84 3.08 3.44
N GLN A 105 -8.86 2.21 3.69
CA GLN A 105 -8.59 1.05 2.85
C GLN A 105 -9.60 -0.10 3.04
N ALA A 106 -9.98 -0.40 4.29
CA ALA A 106 -10.90 -1.50 4.57
C ALA A 106 -12.29 -1.29 3.92
N PRO A 107 -12.94 -0.11 4.00
CA PRO A 107 -14.20 0.12 3.31
C PRO A 107 -14.09 0.03 1.78
N VAL A 108 -12.96 0.47 1.21
CA VAL A 108 -12.73 0.37 -0.24
C VAL A 108 -12.69 -1.10 -0.67
N LEU A 109 -11.94 -1.93 0.05
CA LEU A 109 -11.82 -3.36 -0.25
C LEU A 109 -13.16 -4.10 -0.10
N VAL A 110 -13.94 -3.76 0.94
CA VAL A 110 -15.30 -4.29 1.12
C VAL A 110 -16.21 -3.82 -0.03
N SER A 111 -16.13 -2.55 -0.42
CA SER A 111 -16.94 -2.01 -1.52
C SER A 111 -16.62 -2.66 -2.86
N ASP A 112 -15.35 -2.94 -3.16
CA ASP A 112 -14.94 -3.59 -4.40
C ASP A 112 -15.37 -5.07 -4.42
N THR A 113 -15.27 -5.75 -3.28
CA THR A 113 -15.77 -7.13 -3.13
C THR A 113 -17.29 -7.18 -3.29
N ALA A 114 -18.01 -6.22 -2.71
CA ALA A 114 -19.47 -6.12 -2.84
C ALA A 114 -19.90 -5.78 -4.27
N MET A 115 -19.17 -4.88 -4.95
CA MET A 115 -19.39 -4.55 -6.35
C MET A 115 -19.25 -5.78 -7.25
N ILE A 116 -18.12 -6.51 -7.13
CA ILE A 116 -17.90 -7.73 -7.91
C ILE A 116 -19.02 -8.73 -7.63
N SER A 117 -19.31 -8.98 -6.35
CA SER A 117 -20.36 -9.93 -5.95
C SER A 117 -21.73 -9.52 -6.50
N ALA A 118 -22.07 -8.23 -6.48
CA ALA A 118 -23.30 -7.72 -7.07
C ALA A 118 -23.35 -7.96 -8.58
N CYS A 119 -22.26 -7.72 -9.32
CA CYS A 119 -22.18 -8.02 -10.74
C CYS A 119 -22.41 -9.50 -11.01
N LEU A 120 -21.78 -10.41 -10.26
CA LEU A 120 -21.95 -11.86 -10.44
C LEU A 120 -23.39 -12.32 -10.20
N VAL A 121 -24.05 -11.75 -9.19
CA VAL A 121 -25.46 -12.05 -8.90
C VAL A 121 -26.37 -11.51 -10.00
N LEU A 122 -26.13 -10.28 -10.46
CA LEU A 122 -26.92 -9.63 -11.51
C LEU A 122 -26.79 -10.34 -12.86
N THR A 123 -25.61 -10.88 -13.18
CA THR A 123 -25.36 -11.63 -14.42
C THR A 123 -25.78 -13.09 -14.34
N ARG A 124 -26.26 -13.56 -13.17
CA ARG A 124 -26.51 -14.98 -12.88
C ARG A 124 -25.30 -15.85 -13.21
N ALA A 125 -24.11 -15.37 -12.87
CA ALA A 125 -22.87 -16.12 -13.03
C ALA A 125 -22.98 -17.50 -12.35
N SER A 126 -22.27 -18.49 -12.89
CA SER A 126 -22.31 -19.84 -12.32
C SER A 126 -21.78 -19.86 -10.88
N GLN A 127 -22.31 -20.78 -10.07
CA GLN A 127 -21.86 -20.95 -8.68
C GLN A 127 -20.36 -21.24 -8.59
N GLU A 128 -19.82 -21.99 -9.56
CA GLU A 128 -18.39 -22.27 -9.70
C GLU A 128 -17.57 -20.98 -9.86
N PHE A 129 -18.08 -20.01 -10.64
CA PHE A 129 -17.42 -18.74 -10.86
C PHE A 129 -17.29 -17.93 -9.56
N PHE A 130 -18.34 -17.94 -8.74
CA PHE A 130 -18.31 -17.35 -7.40
C PHE A 130 -17.25 -18.02 -6.52
N PHE A 131 -17.17 -19.35 -6.52
CA PHE A 131 -16.13 -20.07 -5.77
C PHE A 131 -14.71 -19.75 -6.23
N PHE A 132 -14.47 -19.64 -7.54
CA PHE A 132 -13.17 -19.23 -8.07
C PHE A 132 -12.79 -17.83 -7.61
N PHE A 133 -13.74 -16.89 -7.58
CA PHE A 133 -13.51 -15.55 -7.06
C PHE A 133 -13.09 -15.57 -5.58
N PHE A 134 -13.84 -16.26 -4.72
CA PHE A 134 -13.47 -16.40 -3.31
C PHE A 134 -12.13 -17.12 -3.13
N PHE A 135 -11.83 -18.10 -3.96
CA PHE A 135 -10.55 -18.79 -3.94
C PHE A 135 -9.40 -17.83 -4.25
N VAL A 136 -9.55 -16.92 -5.23
CA VAL A 136 -8.56 -15.85 -5.49
C VAL A 136 -8.40 -14.92 -4.28
N LEU A 137 -9.49 -14.56 -3.58
CA LEU A 137 -9.40 -13.75 -2.35
C LEU A 137 -8.63 -14.45 -1.23
N ILE A 138 -8.92 -15.74 -1.00
CA ILE A 138 -8.21 -16.56 -0.01
C ILE A 138 -6.73 -16.69 -0.40
N MET A 139 -6.44 -16.90 -1.68
CA MET A 139 -5.10 -16.97 -2.21
C MET A 139 -4.36 -15.63 -2.01
N ALA A 140 -5.02 -14.49 -2.23
CA ALA A 140 -4.46 -13.16 -1.97
C ALA A 140 -4.14 -12.94 -0.48
N ALA A 141 -4.96 -13.50 0.41
CA ALA A 141 -4.73 -13.43 1.86
C ALA A 141 -3.57 -14.33 2.33
N LYS A 142 -3.26 -15.41 1.60
CA LYS A 142 -2.24 -16.40 2.00
C LYS A 142 -0.91 -16.24 1.28
N LEU A 143 -0.92 -15.81 0.02
CA LEU A 143 0.30 -15.77 -0.79
C LEU A 143 1.17 -14.58 -0.45
N GLU A 144 2.46 -14.87 -0.36
CA GLU A 144 3.46 -13.88 0.00
C GLU A 144 3.89 -12.99 -1.17
N ASN A 145 3.73 -13.52 -2.38
CA ASN A 145 4.36 -13.03 -3.59
C ASN A 145 3.30 -12.65 -4.63
N LEU A 146 3.34 -11.40 -5.08
CA LEU A 146 2.38 -10.85 -6.05
C LEU A 146 2.42 -11.58 -7.39
N SER A 147 3.60 -12.00 -7.85
CA SER A 147 3.76 -12.72 -9.12
C SER A 147 3.14 -14.12 -9.05
N VAL A 148 3.33 -14.83 -7.94
CA VAL A 148 2.71 -16.15 -7.71
C VAL A 148 1.19 -16.02 -7.65
N LEU A 149 0.70 -14.97 -6.99
CA LEU A 149 -0.73 -14.66 -6.92
C LEU A 149 -1.31 -14.31 -8.29
N ALA A 150 -0.64 -13.46 -9.06
CA ALA A 150 -1.09 -13.08 -10.40
C ALA A 150 -1.11 -14.30 -11.34
N ALA A 151 -0.07 -15.14 -11.29
CA ALA A 151 -0.01 -16.39 -12.06
C ALA A 151 -1.11 -17.37 -11.64
N GLY A 152 -1.32 -17.57 -10.33
CA GLY A 152 -2.38 -18.42 -9.81
C GLY A 152 -3.77 -17.94 -10.23
N ALA A 153 -4.02 -16.63 -10.18
CA ALA A 153 -5.29 -16.05 -10.59
C ALA A 153 -5.53 -16.17 -12.10
N ALA A 154 -4.49 -15.99 -12.92
CA ALA A 154 -4.57 -16.27 -14.35
C ALA A 154 -4.85 -17.75 -14.65
N LEU A 155 -4.21 -18.67 -13.92
CA LEU A 155 -4.46 -20.11 -14.06
C LEU A 155 -5.88 -20.49 -13.65
N ILE A 156 -6.44 -19.88 -12.61
CA ILE A 156 -7.86 -20.07 -12.24
C ILE A 156 -8.77 -19.57 -13.35
N GLY A 157 -8.47 -18.41 -13.94
CA GLY A 157 -9.24 -17.92 -15.09
C GLY A 157 -9.13 -18.83 -16.31
N LEU A 158 -7.96 -19.41 -16.55
CA LEU A 158 -7.77 -20.40 -17.61
C LEU A 158 -8.55 -21.69 -17.30
N ALA A 159 -8.51 -22.18 -16.07
CA ALA A 159 -9.27 -23.35 -15.65
C ALA A 159 -10.79 -23.11 -15.82
N SER A 160 -11.28 -21.95 -15.38
CA SER A 160 -12.68 -21.55 -15.56
C SER A 160 -13.08 -21.42 -17.04
N PHE A 161 -12.15 -20.98 -17.90
CA PHE A 161 -12.36 -20.97 -19.34
C PHE A 161 -12.46 -22.39 -19.92
N LEU A 162 -11.56 -23.29 -19.53
CA LEU A 162 -11.51 -24.67 -20.02
C LEU A 162 -12.71 -25.54 -19.57
N THR A 163 -13.35 -25.21 -18.45
CA THR A 163 -14.55 -25.90 -17.97
C THR A 163 -15.84 -25.35 -18.59
N THR A 164 -15.77 -24.29 -19.39
CA THR A 164 -16.95 -23.68 -20.01
C THR A 164 -17.21 -24.26 -21.39
N ASP A 165 -18.47 -24.59 -21.69
CA ASP A 165 -18.87 -25.00 -23.03
C ASP A 165 -18.64 -23.88 -24.05
N LEU A 166 -17.74 -24.13 -25.02
CA LEU A 166 -17.28 -23.17 -26.02
C LEU A 166 -18.28 -22.95 -27.18
N SER A 167 -19.54 -23.32 -27.01
CA SER A 167 -20.59 -23.20 -28.04
C SER A 167 -20.86 -21.75 -28.48
N ALA A 168 -20.41 -20.75 -27.70
CA ALA A 168 -20.63 -19.33 -27.94
C ALA A 168 -19.52 -18.60 -28.76
N GLY A 169 -18.47 -19.30 -29.22
CA GLY A 169 -17.41 -18.71 -30.07
C GLY A 169 -16.41 -17.79 -29.35
N TRP A 170 -15.61 -17.04 -30.12
CA TRP A 170 -14.46 -16.24 -29.65
C TRP A 170 -14.82 -14.94 -28.89
N ILE A 171 -16.10 -14.60 -28.77
CA ILE A 171 -16.60 -13.49 -27.93
C ILE A 171 -17.30 -14.07 -26.68
N SER A 172 -17.05 -15.34 -26.37
CA SER A 172 -17.62 -15.97 -25.19
C SER A 172 -17.22 -15.20 -23.93
N PRO A 173 -18.17 -14.95 -22.99
CA PRO A 173 -17.85 -14.40 -21.67
C PRO A 173 -16.71 -15.14 -20.96
N ALA A 174 -16.52 -16.42 -21.31
CA ALA A 174 -15.44 -17.26 -20.80
C ALA A 174 -14.04 -16.65 -21.02
N LEU A 175 -13.77 -15.97 -22.15
CA LEU A 175 -12.46 -15.38 -22.41
C LEU A 175 -12.14 -14.21 -21.48
N MET A 176 -13.17 -13.47 -21.06
CA MET A 176 -13.03 -12.34 -20.13
C MET A 176 -12.78 -12.76 -18.68
N ARG A 177 -12.96 -14.05 -18.37
CA ARG A 177 -12.66 -14.60 -17.04
C ARG A 177 -11.17 -14.57 -16.73
N ILE A 178 -10.30 -14.78 -17.73
CA ILE A 178 -8.84 -14.71 -17.56
C ILE A 178 -8.39 -13.30 -17.12
N PRO A 179 -8.65 -12.22 -17.89
CA PRO A 179 -8.27 -10.88 -17.47
C PRO A 179 -8.99 -10.44 -16.19
N PHE A 180 -10.22 -10.88 -15.95
CA PHE A 180 -10.94 -10.60 -14.70
C PHE A 180 -10.25 -11.19 -13.46
N PHE A 181 -9.95 -12.50 -13.45
CA PHE A 181 -9.29 -13.10 -12.30
C PHE A 181 -7.86 -12.60 -12.15
N PHE A 182 -7.15 -12.37 -13.24
CA PHE A 182 -5.82 -11.76 -13.19
C PHE A 182 -5.87 -10.36 -12.55
N ALA A 183 -6.79 -9.49 -12.98
CA ALA A 183 -6.99 -8.17 -12.38
C ALA A 183 -7.36 -8.25 -10.89
N THR A 184 -8.23 -9.20 -10.54
CA THR A 184 -8.61 -9.50 -9.15
C THR A 184 -7.38 -9.89 -8.32
N GLY A 185 -6.57 -10.83 -8.80
CA GLY A 185 -5.35 -11.28 -8.13
C GLY A 185 -4.34 -10.15 -7.94
N ILE A 186 -4.10 -9.34 -8.98
CA ILE A 186 -3.20 -8.18 -8.88
C ILE A 186 -3.74 -7.15 -7.89
N PHE A 187 -5.02 -6.79 -7.97
CA PHE A 187 -5.60 -5.76 -7.10
C PHE A 187 -5.58 -6.20 -5.64
N PHE A 188 -6.23 -7.31 -5.30
CA PHE A 188 -6.28 -7.78 -3.91
C PHE A 188 -4.89 -8.15 -3.38
N GLY A 189 -4.01 -8.67 -4.25
CA GLY A 189 -2.61 -8.86 -3.93
C GLY A 189 -1.91 -7.57 -3.54
N TYR A 190 -2.01 -6.54 -4.37
CA TYR A 190 -1.37 -5.26 -4.13
C TYR A 190 -1.87 -4.58 -2.85
N VAL A 191 -3.15 -4.72 -2.53
CA VAL A 191 -3.74 -4.09 -1.32
C VAL A 191 -3.37 -4.87 -0.05
N VAL A 192 -3.48 -6.20 -0.07
CA VAL A 192 -3.34 -7.03 1.15
C VAL A 192 -1.87 -7.32 1.49
N LEU A 193 -0.97 -7.41 0.51
CA LEU A 193 0.45 -7.72 0.73
C LEU A 193 1.15 -6.72 1.69
N PRO A 194 1.02 -5.39 1.50
CA PRO A 194 1.69 -4.43 2.37
C PRO A 194 1.12 -4.38 3.79
N GLU A 195 -0.18 -4.64 3.97
CA GLU A 195 -0.83 -4.70 5.30
C GLU A 195 -0.24 -5.81 6.16
N ARG A 196 -0.07 -7.01 5.57
CA ARG A 196 0.38 -8.20 6.31
C ARG A 196 1.89 -8.30 6.51
N THR A 197 2.68 -7.83 5.55
CA THR A 197 4.16 -7.88 5.63
C THR A 197 4.74 -6.80 6.54
N GLY A 198 3.89 -5.93 7.13
CA GLY A 198 4.33 -4.80 7.92
C GLY A 198 5.11 -3.77 7.12
N GLN A 199 5.10 -3.86 5.77
CA GLN A 199 5.66 -2.83 4.88
C GLN A 199 4.79 -1.58 4.82
N MET A 200 3.57 -1.66 5.36
CA MET A 200 2.94 -0.53 6.03
C MET A 200 3.66 -0.22 7.35
N GLN A 201 4.98 0.02 7.30
CA GLN A 201 5.53 1.07 8.14
C GLN A 201 4.93 2.36 7.58
N GLY A 202 3.67 2.58 7.92
CA GLY A 202 3.02 3.86 7.81
C GLY A 202 3.99 4.86 8.39
N PHE A 203 4.00 6.02 7.74
CA PHE A 203 4.54 7.29 8.17
C PHE A 203 4.30 7.53 9.67
N SER A 204 5.00 6.77 10.50
CA SER A 204 5.00 6.91 11.93
C SER A 204 5.56 8.31 12.06
N ARG A 205 4.72 9.22 12.60
CA ARG A 205 5.19 10.51 13.08
C ARG A 205 6.57 10.25 13.71
N PRO A 206 7.59 11.07 13.41
CA PRO A 206 8.86 10.94 14.09
C PRO A 206 8.51 10.73 15.55
N ARG A 207 8.93 9.60 16.16
CA ARG A 207 8.95 9.53 17.61
C ARG A 207 9.68 10.80 17.97
N GLY A 208 8.95 11.78 18.51
CA GLY A 208 9.56 12.99 19.03
C GLY A 208 10.74 12.53 19.86
N PRO A 209 11.91 13.20 19.74
CA PRO A 209 13.15 12.73 20.31
C PRO A 209 12.84 12.18 21.68
N SER A 210 13.09 10.88 21.88
CA SER A 210 12.88 10.24 23.18
C SER A 210 13.56 11.18 24.16
N TYR A 211 12.76 11.95 24.90
CA TYR A 211 13.28 12.71 26.02
C TYR A 211 13.77 11.61 26.93
N ILE A 212 15.07 11.33 26.84
CA ILE A 212 15.80 10.54 27.80
C ILE A 212 15.46 11.25 29.10
N ARG A 213 14.53 10.65 29.85
CA ARG A 213 14.09 11.20 31.13
C ARG A 213 15.38 11.33 31.92
N PRO A 214 15.81 12.55 32.29
CA PRO A 214 17.04 12.70 33.02
C PRO A 214 16.94 11.80 34.26
N PRO A 215 18.00 11.04 34.59
CA PRO A 215 17.98 10.18 35.76
C PRO A 215 17.52 11.02 36.95
N ALA A 216 16.51 10.52 37.66
CA ALA A 216 15.94 11.23 38.80
C ALA A 216 17.08 11.65 39.75
N PRO A 217 17.09 12.91 40.24
CA PRO A 217 18.13 13.37 41.14
C PRO A 217 18.20 12.40 42.32
N ARG A 218 19.37 11.80 42.50
CA ARG A 218 19.65 10.90 43.63
C ARG A 218 19.41 11.71 44.89
N VAL A 219 18.31 11.44 45.59
CA VAL A 219 18.08 11.99 46.92
C VAL A 219 19.13 11.35 47.82
N THR A 220 20.26 12.05 47.98
CA THR A 220 21.24 11.74 49.02
C THR A 220 20.52 11.86 50.35
N LYS A 221 20.22 10.70 50.97
CA LYS A 221 19.78 10.62 52.37
C LYS A 221 20.77 11.46 53.20
N ARG A 222 20.29 12.54 53.79
CA ARG A 222 21.05 13.23 54.85
C ARG A 222 21.31 12.22 55.96
N PRO A 223 22.55 12.10 56.47
CA PRO A 223 22.80 11.34 57.67
C PRO A 223 21.97 11.93 58.81
N SER A 224 21.17 11.10 59.46
CA SER A 224 20.44 11.42 60.67
C SER A 224 21.44 11.71 61.79
N VAL A 225 21.60 12.98 62.10
CA VAL A 225 22.35 13.44 63.27
C VAL A 225 21.47 13.22 64.50
N GLY A 226 21.92 12.34 65.39
CA GLY A 226 21.74 12.47 66.83
C GLY A 226 20.44 11.94 67.43
N GLU A 227 20.40 10.63 67.72
CA GLU A 227 19.65 10.08 68.85
C GLU A 227 20.64 9.36 69.77
N SER A 228 21.35 10.13 70.60
CA SER A 228 22.21 9.61 71.68
C SER A 228 22.16 10.50 72.91
N ALA A 229 20.98 11.04 73.20
CA ALA A 229 20.75 11.83 74.40
C ALA A 229 19.37 11.54 74.97
N LEU A 230 19.19 10.34 75.54
CA LEU A 230 18.27 10.12 76.66
C LEU A 230 18.60 8.77 77.33
N ARG A 231 19.69 8.78 78.11
CA ARG A 231 19.89 7.85 79.23
C ARG A 231 19.60 8.64 80.50
N ILE A 232 18.48 8.32 81.15
CA ILE A 232 18.29 8.40 82.60
C ILE A 232 17.60 7.10 82.99
#